data_AF-A0A6A4QCF0-F1
#
_entry.id   AF-A0A6A4QCF0-F1
#
_cell.length_a   1.000
_cell.length_b   1.000
_cell.length_c   1.000
_cell.angle_alpha   90.00
_cell.angle_beta   90.00
_cell.angle_gamma   90.00
#
_symmetry.space_group_name_H-M   'P 1'
#
loop_
_entity.id
_entity.type
_entity.pdbx_description
1 polymer ?
#
loop_
_entity_poly.entity_id
_entity_poly.type
_entity_poly.pdbx_seq_one_letter_code
_entity_poly.pdbx_strand_id
1 'polypeptide(L)'
;MSQQQNSNIPVSEVFWTLADKADKKFSNIRDLPYYQRTRHDTYFYKVFKVYTHLWKFQQENRQKLVEAGLKRWEIGEIASRIGQLYFGQYMRTSEANYLSESYIFYEAILTREYFKEGLFQDVNIANKQLRFLARFLMVCLVLNRREMVQQLVNQLQVLVGECKRTFQESDFKEWKVVVQEIVRFLKADTAFMNIRPLRYSLVLDPHPDTLPNVSAAITKRNLKLRDAVLSSFHHNEVKFSELTIDTFRMLQCLEWEPSGLFYQSTASKLSHNGATGVTRINYSQDIADPTLPTNPRKAVLYRPSLTHFIAVLATICEELPSDGILLVYLSASGSCGAAQNEPGCILFGPHGDGGSNCIYPSDFLPFTRRPLLLVIDNDNSKAFKASLTTSSFISLVFV
;
A
#
# COMPACT_ATOMS: atom_id res chain seq x y z
N MET A 1 59.04 8.57 9.84
CA MET A 1 58.49 7.66 8.80
C MET A 1 57.33 6.90 9.40
N SER A 2 56.11 7.36 9.12
CA SER A 2 54.88 6.66 9.47
C SER A 2 54.02 6.68 8.21
N GLN A 3 53.96 5.52 7.56
CA GLN A 3 53.31 5.29 6.28
C GLN A 3 51.83 5.64 6.36
N GLN A 4 51.40 6.57 5.50
CA GLN A 4 50.02 6.66 5.05
C GLN A 4 49.67 5.35 4.34
N GLN A 5 48.90 4.48 5.00
CA GLN A 5 48.14 3.45 4.32
C GLN A 5 46.98 4.13 3.57
N ASN A 6 47.27 4.66 2.39
CA ASN A 6 46.24 5.05 1.44
C ASN A 6 45.87 3.80 0.62
N SER A 7 44.98 2.98 1.17
CA SER A 7 44.39 1.86 0.46
C SER A 7 43.54 2.43 -0.69
N ASN A 8 44.07 2.42 -1.91
CA ASN A 8 43.41 2.94 -3.09
C ASN A 8 42.32 1.95 -3.56
N ILE A 9 41.28 1.76 -2.74
CA ILE A 9 40.19 0.82 -3.00
C ILE A 9 39.45 1.25 -4.29
N PRO A 10 39.30 0.37 -5.29
CA PRO A 10 38.57 0.68 -6.51
C PRO A 10 37.15 1.18 -6.22
N VAL A 11 36.70 2.19 -6.97
CA VAL A 11 35.35 2.77 -6.83
C VAL A 11 34.25 1.72 -6.98
N SER A 12 34.47 0.70 -7.82
CA SER A 12 33.57 -0.44 -8.01
C SER A 12 33.47 -1.31 -6.75
N GLU A 13 34.57 -1.57 -6.05
CA GLU A 13 34.58 -2.37 -4.82
C GLU A 13 33.84 -1.65 -3.68
N VAL A 14 34.03 -0.33 -3.56
CA VAL A 14 33.27 0.50 -2.61
C VAL A 14 31.78 0.45 -2.91
N PHE A 15 31.40 0.58 -4.20
CA PHE A 15 30.00 0.50 -4.62
C PHE A 15 29.35 -0.84 -4.27
N TRP A 16 29.99 -1.96 -4.62
CA TRP A 16 29.44 -3.29 -4.35
C TRP A 16 29.36 -3.62 -2.85
N THR A 17 30.33 -3.13 -2.07
CA THR A 17 30.28 -3.23 -0.60
C THR A 17 29.10 -2.44 -0.02
N LEU A 18 28.83 -1.24 -0.55
CA LEU A 18 27.67 -0.43 -0.16
C LEU A 18 26.35 -1.12 -0.56
N ALA A 19 26.29 -1.73 -1.75
CA ALA A 19 25.13 -2.45 -2.24
C ALA A 19 24.80 -3.68 -1.36
N ASP A 20 25.78 -4.55 -1.09
CA ASP A 20 25.61 -5.70 -0.21
C ASP A 20 25.18 -5.29 1.21
N LYS A 21 25.77 -4.21 1.75
CA LYS A 21 25.35 -3.64 3.04
C LYS A 21 23.90 -3.14 3.02
N ALA A 22 23.46 -2.53 1.92
CA ALA A 22 22.09 -2.07 1.75
C ALA A 22 21.11 -3.26 1.72
N ASP A 23 21.42 -4.30 0.94
CA ASP A 23 20.57 -5.47 0.75
C ASP A 23 20.47 -6.34 2.02
N LYS A 24 21.55 -6.49 2.78
CA LYS A 24 21.53 -7.13 4.11
C LYS A 24 20.60 -6.40 5.06
N LYS A 25 20.66 -5.06 5.08
CA LYS A 25 19.77 -4.24 5.91
C LYS A 25 18.33 -4.30 5.45
N PHE A 26 18.11 -4.31 4.13
CA PHE A 26 16.79 -4.42 3.52
C PHE A 26 16.10 -5.73 3.90
N SER A 27 16.84 -6.83 3.87
CA SER A 27 16.30 -8.16 4.20
C SER A 27 15.74 -8.24 5.61
N ASN A 28 16.33 -7.50 6.57
CA ASN A 28 15.87 -7.46 7.96
C ASN A 28 14.54 -6.71 8.17
N ILE A 29 14.11 -5.89 7.21
CA ILE A 29 12.86 -5.12 7.33
C ILE A 29 11.75 -5.63 6.42
N ARG A 30 12.07 -6.48 5.45
CA ARG A 30 11.14 -6.97 4.43
C ARG A 30 9.96 -7.72 5.05
N ASP A 31 10.24 -8.52 6.08
CA ASP A 31 9.26 -9.44 6.68
C ASP A 31 8.60 -8.84 7.93
N LEU A 32 8.84 -7.55 8.23
CA LEU A 32 8.24 -6.88 9.38
C LEU A 32 6.79 -6.45 9.08
N PRO A 33 5.85 -6.69 10.01
CA PRO A 33 4.44 -6.35 9.82
C PRO A 33 4.21 -4.85 9.65
N TYR A 34 3.21 -4.48 8.85
CA TYR A 34 2.84 -3.08 8.56
C TYR A 34 2.11 -2.35 9.70
N TYR A 35 1.59 -3.08 10.68
CA TYR A 35 0.69 -2.52 11.70
C TYR A 35 1.40 -1.98 12.97
N GLN A 36 2.68 -2.29 13.22
CA GLN A 36 3.40 -1.89 14.44
C GLN A 36 4.09 -0.51 14.30
N ARG A 37 3.92 0.44 15.26
CA ARG A 37 4.58 1.76 15.23
C ARG A 37 6.03 1.75 15.71
N THR A 38 6.24 1.31 16.95
CA THR A 38 7.40 1.76 17.76
C THR A 38 8.76 1.22 17.31
N ARG A 39 8.81 0.02 16.71
CA ARG A 39 10.09 -0.61 16.35
C ARG A 39 10.57 -0.25 14.94
N HIS A 40 9.67 0.10 14.02
CA HIS A 40 10.00 0.13 12.60
C HIS A 40 10.72 1.41 12.15
N ASP A 41 10.36 2.58 12.69
CA ASP A 41 10.90 3.87 12.24
C ASP A 41 12.43 3.94 12.33
N THR A 42 13.00 3.32 13.37
CA THR A 42 14.45 3.24 13.55
C THR A 42 15.13 2.36 12.48
N TYR A 43 14.50 1.25 12.08
CA TYR A 43 15.06 0.38 11.03
C TYR A 43 14.89 0.98 9.65
N PHE A 44 13.71 1.54 9.34
CA PHE A 44 13.46 2.24 8.08
C PHE A 44 14.52 3.32 7.83
N TYR A 45 14.75 4.23 8.79
CA TYR A 45 15.74 5.29 8.64
C TYR A 45 17.15 4.74 8.41
N LYS A 46 17.53 3.66 9.11
CA LYS A 46 18.83 3.00 8.92
C LYS A 46 18.99 2.40 7.52
N VAL A 47 17.96 1.75 6.97
CA VAL A 47 18.00 1.16 5.63
C VAL A 47 17.98 2.26 4.57
N PHE A 48 17.05 3.20 4.70
CA PHE A 48 16.88 4.33 3.80
C PHE A 48 18.17 5.15 3.69
N LYS A 49 18.83 5.47 4.81
CA LYS A 49 20.11 6.20 4.82
C LYS A 49 21.19 5.50 3.99
N VAL A 50 21.29 4.17 4.06
CA VAL A 50 22.30 3.41 3.29
C VAL A 50 21.94 3.40 1.80
N TYR A 51 20.68 3.21 1.43
CA TYR A 51 20.28 3.29 0.02
C TYR A 51 20.41 4.69 -0.57
N THR A 52 20.10 5.75 0.19
CA THR A 52 20.31 7.13 -0.26
C THR A 52 21.79 7.42 -0.48
N HIS A 53 22.66 6.91 0.41
CA HIS A 53 24.10 7.02 0.21
C HIS A 53 24.58 6.24 -1.02
N LEU A 54 24.12 5.00 -1.21
CA LEU A 54 24.42 4.18 -2.40
C LEU A 54 23.94 4.87 -3.69
N TRP A 55 22.72 5.41 -3.68
CA TRP A 55 22.12 6.11 -4.81
C TRP A 55 22.91 7.37 -5.18
N LYS A 56 23.32 8.16 -4.18
CA LYS A 56 24.18 9.33 -4.39
C LYS A 56 25.56 8.92 -4.92
N PHE A 57 26.16 7.90 -4.32
CA PHE A 57 27.48 7.40 -4.74
C PHE A 57 27.50 6.98 -6.20
N GLN A 58 26.47 6.27 -6.68
CA GLN A 58 26.41 5.87 -8.08
C GLN A 58 26.15 7.03 -9.05
N GLN A 59 25.46 8.10 -8.62
CA GLN A 59 25.29 9.30 -9.44
C GLN A 59 26.62 10.03 -9.63
N GLU A 60 27.37 10.22 -8.54
CA GLU A 60 28.64 10.95 -8.54
C GLU A 60 29.76 10.20 -9.26
N ASN A 61 29.72 8.86 -9.26
CA ASN A 61 30.78 8.02 -9.82
C ASN A 61 30.33 7.26 -11.08
N ARG A 62 29.24 7.69 -11.72
CA ARG A 62 28.53 6.93 -12.76
C ARG A 62 29.44 6.43 -13.87
N GLN A 63 30.28 7.31 -14.42
CA GLN A 63 31.14 7.00 -15.55
C GLN A 63 32.13 5.89 -15.22
N LYS A 64 32.86 6.02 -14.10
CA LYS A 64 33.83 5.02 -13.62
C LYS A 64 33.17 3.67 -13.34
N LEU A 65 31.95 3.66 -12.81
CA LEU A 65 31.22 2.42 -12.53
C LEU A 65 30.80 1.71 -13.81
N VAL A 66 30.35 2.45 -14.83
CA VAL A 66 30.00 1.88 -16.14
C VAL A 66 31.24 1.34 -16.84
N GLU A 67 32.37 2.05 -16.79
CA GLU A 67 33.67 1.57 -17.29
C GLU A 67 34.12 0.29 -16.56
N ALA A 68 33.81 0.18 -15.26
CA ALA A 68 34.05 -1.03 -14.47
C ALA A 68 33.00 -2.14 -14.67
N GLY A 69 32.03 -1.97 -15.57
CA GLY A 69 31.08 -3.01 -15.98
C GLY A 69 29.67 -2.92 -15.39
N LEU A 70 29.34 -1.87 -14.62
CA LEU A 70 28.00 -1.66 -14.04
C LEU A 70 26.93 -1.60 -15.14
N LYS A 71 25.93 -2.48 -15.06
CA LYS A 71 24.83 -2.61 -16.02
C LYS A 71 23.65 -1.73 -15.65
N ARG A 72 22.87 -1.28 -16.65
CA ARG A 72 21.67 -0.44 -16.39
C ARG A 72 20.69 -1.13 -15.44
N TRP A 73 20.42 -2.43 -15.62
CA TRP A 73 19.44 -3.13 -14.81
C TRP A 73 19.81 -3.19 -13.32
N GLU A 74 21.10 -3.12 -12.97
CA GLU A 74 21.58 -3.08 -11.58
C GLU A 74 21.21 -1.75 -10.91
N ILE A 75 21.29 -0.63 -11.64
CA ILE A 75 20.76 0.64 -11.15
C ILE A 75 19.23 0.62 -11.07
N GLY A 76 18.57 -0.04 -12.02
CA GLY A 76 17.13 -0.27 -11.98
C GLY A 76 16.70 -1.04 -10.73
N GLU A 77 17.48 -2.03 -10.31
CA GLU A 77 17.24 -2.78 -9.07
C GLU A 77 17.37 -1.89 -7.83
N ILE A 78 18.42 -1.06 -7.73
CA ILE A 78 18.58 -0.11 -6.63
C ILE A 78 17.39 0.87 -6.58
N ALA A 79 17.01 1.44 -7.72
CA ALA A 79 15.84 2.31 -7.83
C ALA A 79 14.55 1.60 -7.39
N SER A 80 14.38 0.33 -7.79
CA SER A 80 13.21 -0.48 -7.41
C SER A 80 13.17 -0.74 -5.92
N ARG A 81 14.32 -0.91 -5.26
CA ARG A 81 14.40 -1.07 -3.79
C ARG A 81 14.05 0.22 -3.06
N ILE A 82 14.51 1.37 -3.54
CA ILE A 82 14.15 2.67 -2.98
C ILE A 82 12.64 2.92 -3.12
N GLY A 83 12.09 2.67 -4.31
CA GLY A 83 10.64 2.73 -4.52
C GLY A 83 9.87 1.80 -3.59
N GLN A 84 10.39 0.59 -3.32
CA GLN A 84 9.80 -0.35 -2.37
C GLN A 84 9.86 0.16 -0.91
N LEU A 85 10.94 0.83 -0.50
CA LEU A 85 11.05 1.44 0.83
C LEU A 85 10.00 2.52 1.03
N TYR A 86 9.85 3.41 0.03
CA TYR A 86 8.84 4.46 0.04
C TYR A 86 7.42 3.89 0.14
N PHE A 87 7.08 2.92 -0.71
CA PHE A 87 5.77 2.26 -0.64
C PHE A 87 5.56 1.57 0.72
N GLY A 88 6.60 0.92 1.24
CA GLY A 88 6.53 0.26 2.54
C GLY A 88 6.27 1.23 3.69
N GLN A 89 6.84 2.42 3.63
CA GLN A 89 6.58 3.49 4.60
C GLN A 89 5.16 4.04 4.45
N TYR A 90 4.68 4.26 3.21
CA TYR A 90 3.27 4.61 2.97
C TYR A 90 2.32 3.58 3.57
N MET A 91 2.54 2.29 3.36
CA MET A 91 1.68 1.24 3.93
C MET A 91 1.65 1.25 5.47
N ARG A 92 2.63 1.89 6.13
CA ARG A 92 2.68 2.03 7.59
C ARG A 92 2.09 3.35 8.07
N THR A 93 2.34 4.46 7.38
CA THR A 93 1.95 5.81 7.84
C THR A 93 0.69 6.33 7.17
N SER A 94 0.33 5.76 6.02
CA SER A 94 -0.69 6.25 5.08
C SER A 94 -0.46 7.70 4.61
N GLU A 95 0.79 8.17 4.68
CA GLU A 95 1.17 9.48 4.16
C GLU A 95 1.40 9.44 2.64
N ALA A 96 0.60 10.19 1.91
CA ALA A 96 0.58 10.15 0.45
C ALA A 96 1.92 10.59 -0.20
N ASN A 97 2.72 11.42 0.47
CA ASN A 97 4.03 11.84 -0.02
C ASN A 97 4.94 10.64 -0.31
N TYR A 98 4.98 9.64 0.59
CA TYR A 98 5.79 8.45 0.37
C TYR A 98 5.26 7.60 -0.81
N LEU A 99 3.95 7.57 -1.01
CA LEU A 99 3.35 6.89 -2.15
C LEU A 99 3.71 7.58 -3.48
N SER A 100 3.68 8.92 -3.52
CA SER A 100 4.10 9.72 -4.66
C SER A 100 5.59 9.53 -4.98
N GLU A 101 6.46 9.55 -3.98
CA GLU A 101 7.89 9.26 -4.17
C GLU A 101 8.12 7.85 -4.72
N SER A 102 7.39 6.85 -4.22
CA SER A 102 7.46 5.49 -4.76
C SER A 102 7.10 5.45 -6.25
N TYR A 103 6.04 6.16 -6.65
CA TYR A 103 5.62 6.27 -8.05
C TYR A 103 6.72 6.90 -8.91
N ILE A 104 7.35 7.99 -8.46
CA ILE A 104 8.43 8.66 -9.21
C ILE A 104 9.59 7.69 -9.50
N PHE A 105 10.00 6.91 -8.50
CA PHE A 105 11.07 5.92 -8.71
C PHE A 105 10.66 4.84 -9.71
N TYR A 106 9.46 4.30 -9.61
CA TYR A 106 9.00 3.25 -10.53
C TYR A 106 8.73 3.77 -11.95
N GLU A 107 8.18 4.96 -12.10
CA GLU A 107 8.01 5.63 -13.39
C GLU A 107 9.37 5.91 -14.04
N ALA A 108 10.36 6.37 -13.27
CA ALA A 108 11.72 6.56 -13.76
C ALA A 108 12.35 5.25 -14.24
N ILE A 109 12.05 4.12 -13.57
CA ILE A 109 12.54 2.80 -14.00
C ILE A 109 11.94 2.41 -15.35
N LEU A 110 10.63 2.60 -15.50
CA LEU A 110 9.89 2.28 -16.72
C LEU A 110 10.36 3.14 -17.89
N THR A 111 10.33 4.46 -17.73
CA THR A 111 10.62 5.45 -18.79
C THR A 111 12.05 5.39 -19.30
N ARG A 112 13.01 5.02 -18.45
CA ARG A 112 14.43 4.89 -18.81
C ARG A 112 14.82 3.47 -19.23
N GLU A 113 13.86 2.57 -19.32
CA GLU A 113 14.02 1.19 -19.80
C GLU A 113 15.19 0.44 -19.14
N TYR A 114 15.37 0.56 -17.82
CA TYR A 114 16.57 0.03 -17.14
C TYR A 114 16.76 -1.50 -17.33
N PHE A 115 15.70 -2.26 -17.57
CA PHE A 115 15.74 -3.71 -17.72
C PHE A 115 15.84 -4.22 -19.18
N LYS A 116 15.84 -3.32 -20.18
CA LYS A 116 15.78 -3.70 -21.60
C LYS A 116 16.91 -4.62 -22.07
N GLU A 117 18.13 -4.36 -21.61
CA GLU A 117 19.33 -5.08 -22.06
C GLU A 117 19.46 -6.50 -21.46
N GLY A 118 18.85 -6.78 -20.31
CA GLY A 118 19.04 -8.03 -19.58
C GLY A 118 17.91 -9.06 -19.74
N LEU A 119 16.83 -8.70 -20.45
CA LEU A 119 15.57 -9.45 -20.47
C LEU A 119 15.72 -10.90 -20.95
N PHE A 120 16.52 -11.11 -21.99
CA PHE A 120 16.67 -12.41 -22.66
C PHE A 120 17.95 -13.15 -22.25
N GLN A 121 18.73 -12.57 -21.33
CA GLN A 121 20.04 -13.12 -20.94
C GLN A 121 19.91 -14.08 -19.76
N ASP A 122 19.09 -13.71 -18.77
CA ASP A 122 18.96 -14.45 -17.51
C ASP A 122 17.52 -14.38 -17.01
N VAL A 123 16.96 -15.55 -16.70
CA VAL A 123 15.62 -15.70 -16.11
C VAL A 123 15.48 -14.94 -14.79
N ASN A 124 16.56 -14.76 -14.04
CA ASN A 124 16.56 -13.98 -12.80
C ASN A 124 16.34 -12.49 -13.07
N ILE A 125 16.92 -11.94 -14.13
CA ILE A 125 16.74 -10.55 -14.52
C ILE A 125 15.31 -10.32 -15.01
N ALA A 126 14.79 -11.24 -15.82
CA ALA A 126 13.38 -11.23 -16.23
C ALA A 126 12.44 -11.26 -15.01
N ASN A 127 12.70 -12.11 -14.02
CA ASN A 127 11.96 -12.14 -12.77
C ASN A 127 12.07 -10.84 -11.96
N LYS A 128 13.24 -10.17 -11.96
CA LYS A 128 13.39 -8.85 -11.33
C LYS A 128 12.48 -7.82 -11.99
N GLN A 129 12.40 -7.79 -13.33
CA GLN A 129 11.50 -6.89 -14.06
C GLN A 129 10.02 -7.21 -13.81
N LEU A 130 9.63 -8.49 -13.81
CA LEU A 130 8.26 -8.91 -13.50
C LEU A 130 7.85 -8.46 -12.08
N ARG A 131 8.73 -8.63 -11.09
CA ARG A 131 8.49 -8.15 -9.70
C ARG A 131 8.44 -6.63 -9.63
N PHE A 132 9.24 -5.92 -10.40
CA PHE A 132 9.17 -4.46 -10.52
C PHE A 132 7.79 -4.04 -11.05
N LEU A 133 7.34 -4.59 -12.17
CA LEU A 133 6.03 -4.26 -12.77
C LEU A 133 4.88 -4.55 -11.81
N ALA A 134 4.91 -5.70 -11.11
CA ALA A 134 3.89 -6.04 -10.12
C ALA A 134 3.84 -5.04 -8.95
N ARG A 135 5.00 -4.57 -8.46
CA ARG A 135 5.05 -3.52 -7.42
C ARG A 135 4.58 -2.18 -7.93
N PHE A 136 4.95 -1.82 -9.16
CA PHE A 136 4.51 -0.56 -9.75
C PHE A 136 2.99 -0.55 -10.00
N LEU A 137 2.42 -1.68 -10.40
CA LEU A 137 0.97 -1.88 -10.49
C LEU A 137 0.28 -1.60 -9.15
N MET A 138 0.80 -2.15 -8.04
CA MET A 138 0.26 -1.88 -6.70
C MET A 138 0.28 -0.38 -6.36
N VAL A 139 1.40 0.30 -6.62
CA VAL A 139 1.52 1.75 -6.39
C VAL A 139 0.52 2.53 -7.24
N CYS A 140 0.38 2.20 -8.53
CA CYS A 140 -0.55 2.88 -9.42
C CYS A 140 -2.02 2.63 -9.07
N LEU A 141 -2.36 1.41 -8.64
CA LEU A 141 -3.70 1.08 -8.13
C LEU A 141 -4.02 1.91 -6.89
N VAL A 142 -3.10 1.93 -5.92
CA VAL A 142 -3.30 2.68 -4.68
C VAL A 142 -3.23 4.20 -4.90
N LEU A 143 -2.60 4.70 -5.96
CA LEU A 143 -2.69 6.11 -6.38
C LEU A 143 -3.91 6.42 -7.25
N ASN A 144 -4.71 5.41 -7.61
CA ASN A 144 -5.82 5.52 -8.56
C ASN A 144 -5.39 6.08 -9.95
N ARG A 145 -4.17 5.77 -10.41
CA ARG A 145 -3.63 6.14 -11.74
C ARG A 145 -4.06 5.12 -12.81
N ARG A 146 -5.35 5.11 -13.13
CA ARG A 146 -6.00 4.07 -13.96
C ARG A 146 -5.35 3.87 -15.33
N GLU A 147 -4.99 4.93 -16.03
CA GLU A 147 -4.35 4.84 -17.35
C GLU A 147 -3.01 4.11 -17.27
N MET A 148 -2.17 4.48 -16.30
CA MET A 148 -0.90 3.81 -16.04
C MET A 148 -1.11 2.35 -15.62
N VAL A 149 -2.13 2.05 -14.81
CA VAL A 149 -2.48 0.67 -14.46
C VAL A 149 -2.77 -0.17 -15.71
N GLN A 150 -3.60 0.33 -16.64
CA GLN A 150 -3.90 -0.39 -17.88
C GLN A 150 -2.65 -0.61 -18.75
N GLN A 151 -1.80 0.41 -18.87
CA GLN A 151 -0.52 0.30 -19.58
C GLN A 151 0.38 -0.79 -18.96
N LEU A 152 0.53 -0.79 -17.64
CA LEU A 152 1.37 -1.74 -16.92
C LEU A 152 0.83 -3.18 -16.98
N VAL A 153 -0.49 -3.37 -16.95
CA VAL A 153 -1.09 -4.71 -17.11
C VAL A 153 -0.79 -5.28 -18.49
N ASN A 154 -0.94 -4.47 -19.54
CA ASN A 154 -0.61 -4.88 -20.91
C ASN A 154 0.88 -5.22 -21.04
N GLN A 155 1.77 -4.40 -20.48
CA GLN A 155 3.21 -4.69 -20.48
C GLN A 155 3.54 -5.97 -19.71
N LEU A 156 2.93 -6.19 -18.54
CA LEU A 156 3.13 -7.41 -17.76
C LEU A 156 2.67 -8.65 -18.53
N GLN A 157 1.51 -8.58 -19.21
CA GLN A 157 1.00 -9.67 -20.05
C GLN A 157 1.96 -10.03 -21.19
N VAL A 158 2.40 -9.02 -21.95
CA VAL A 158 3.35 -9.20 -23.05
C VAL A 158 4.64 -9.82 -22.52
N LEU A 159 5.19 -9.26 -21.43
CA LEU A 159 6.44 -9.70 -20.86
C LEU A 159 6.39 -11.15 -20.36
N VAL A 160 5.34 -11.54 -19.64
CA VAL A 160 5.16 -12.95 -19.21
C VAL A 160 5.09 -13.88 -20.42
N GLY A 161 4.41 -13.46 -21.49
CA GLY A 161 4.33 -14.20 -22.75
C GLY A 161 5.67 -14.33 -23.47
N GLU A 162 6.52 -13.32 -23.42
CA GLU A 162 7.88 -13.34 -23.97
C GLU A 162 8.81 -14.22 -23.13
N CYS A 163 8.83 -14.05 -21.80
CA CYS A 163 9.62 -14.87 -20.90
C CYS A 163 9.33 -16.37 -21.06
N LYS A 164 8.06 -16.74 -21.20
CA LYS A 164 7.68 -18.15 -21.44
C LYS A 164 8.21 -18.68 -22.78
N ARG A 165 8.28 -17.84 -23.82
CA ARG A 165 8.81 -18.22 -25.14
C ARG A 165 10.33 -18.38 -25.10
N THR A 166 11.02 -17.48 -24.40
CA THR A 166 12.49 -17.48 -24.28
C THR A 166 12.99 -18.57 -23.34
N PHE A 167 12.36 -18.76 -22.18
CA PHE A 167 12.82 -19.67 -21.12
C PHE A 167 11.87 -20.86 -20.99
N GLN A 168 11.90 -21.77 -21.97
CA GLN A 168 10.96 -22.90 -22.05
C GLN A 168 11.07 -23.88 -20.87
N GLU A 169 12.26 -23.97 -20.27
CA GLU A 169 12.53 -24.86 -19.12
C GLU A 169 12.06 -24.26 -17.78
N SER A 170 11.72 -22.97 -17.74
CA SER A 170 11.30 -22.28 -16.51
C SER A 170 9.77 -22.24 -16.36
N ASP A 171 9.27 -22.45 -15.14
CA ASP A 171 7.84 -22.38 -14.86
C ASP A 171 7.37 -20.95 -14.57
N PHE A 172 6.49 -20.41 -15.42
CA PHE A 172 5.86 -19.09 -15.27
C PHE A 172 4.38 -19.18 -14.84
N LYS A 173 3.91 -20.33 -14.33
CA LYS A 173 2.51 -20.49 -13.88
C LYS A 173 2.11 -19.45 -12.83
N GLU A 174 2.98 -19.16 -11.86
CA GLU A 174 2.69 -18.15 -10.83
C GLU A 174 2.47 -16.77 -11.45
N TRP A 175 3.32 -16.35 -12.39
CA TRP A 175 3.15 -15.09 -13.10
C TRP A 175 1.89 -15.04 -13.95
N LYS A 176 1.50 -16.18 -14.55
CA LYS A 176 0.22 -16.29 -15.24
C LYS A 176 -0.95 -16.09 -14.27
N VAL A 177 -0.87 -16.62 -13.05
CA VAL A 177 -1.88 -16.39 -12.01
C VAL A 177 -1.93 -14.91 -11.63
N VAL A 178 -0.78 -14.26 -11.40
CA VAL A 178 -0.70 -12.81 -11.10
C VAL A 178 -1.38 -11.97 -12.19
N VAL A 179 -1.10 -12.27 -13.46
CA VAL A 179 -1.73 -11.59 -14.62
C VAL A 179 -3.25 -11.82 -14.63
N GLN A 180 -3.70 -13.05 -14.40
CA GLN A 180 -5.14 -13.35 -14.35
C GLN A 180 -5.84 -12.67 -13.17
N GLU A 181 -5.19 -12.59 -12.01
CA GLU A 181 -5.68 -11.89 -10.83
C GLU A 181 -5.92 -10.41 -11.14
N ILE A 182 -4.91 -9.68 -11.66
CA ILE A 182 -5.09 -8.26 -11.95
C ILE A 182 -6.14 -8.00 -13.04
N VAL A 183 -6.21 -8.84 -14.08
CA VAL A 183 -7.24 -8.71 -15.12
C VAL A 183 -8.64 -8.90 -14.55
N ARG A 184 -8.83 -9.93 -13.70
CA ARG A 184 -10.11 -10.15 -13.02
C ARG A 184 -10.44 -9.00 -12.07
N PHE A 185 -9.45 -8.51 -11.33
CA PHE A 185 -9.58 -7.37 -10.42
C PHE A 185 -10.06 -6.11 -11.15
N LEU A 186 -9.38 -5.72 -12.23
CA LEU A 186 -9.77 -4.54 -13.01
C LEU A 186 -11.15 -4.70 -13.65
N LYS A 187 -11.50 -5.89 -14.13
CA LYS A 187 -12.84 -6.17 -14.65
C LYS A 187 -13.93 -5.97 -13.57
N ALA A 188 -13.68 -6.42 -12.34
CA ALA A 188 -14.59 -6.23 -11.22
C ALA A 188 -14.67 -4.76 -10.76
N ASP A 189 -13.54 -4.03 -10.79
CA ASP A 189 -13.50 -2.59 -10.48
C ASP A 189 -14.21 -1.74 -11.55
N THR A 190 -14.20 -2.20 -12.81
CA THR A 190 -14.83 -1.50 -13.95
C THR A 190 -16.32 -1.23 -13.71
N ALA A 191 -17.01 -2.15 -13.02
CA ALA A 191 -18.44 -2.01 -12.69
C ALA A 191 -18.75 -0.76 -11.85
N PHE A 192 -17.76 -0.18 -11.18
CA PHE A 192 -17.89 1.01 -10.33
C PHE A 192 -17.35 2.29 -11.00
N MET A 193 -16.86 2.21 -12.25
CA MET A 193 -16.15 3.33 -12.89
C MET A 193 -17.02 4.56 -13.20
N ASN A 194 -18.34 4.40 -13.22
CA ASN A 194 -19.30 5.50 -13.45
C ASN A 194 -19.88 6.07 -12.14
N ILE A 195 -19.43 5.56 -10.99
CA ILE A 195 -19.89 6.02 -9.68
C ILE A 195 -18.83 6.99 -9.18
N ARG A 196 -19.29 8.07 -8.55
CA ARG A 196 -18.52 9.13 -7.87
C ARG A 196 -17.19 8.62 -7.30
N PRO A 197 -16.10 9.42 -7.35
CA PRO A 197 -14.84 9.08 -6.69
C PRO A 197 -15.07 8.60 -5.25
N LEU A 198 -14.40 7.51 -4.88
CA LEU A 198 -14.46 6.97 -3.52
C LEU A 198 -13.75 7.88 -2.51
N ARG A 199 -12.70 8.56 -2.97
CA ARG A 199 -11.94 9.56 -2.21
C ARG A 199 -12.73 10.86 -2.10
N TYR A 200 -12.44 11.60 -1.03
CA TYR A 200 -12.88 12.98 -0.92
C TYR A 200 -12.49 13.77 -2.16
N SER A 201 -13.45 14.48 -2.74
CA SER A 201 -13.27 15.37 -3.88
C SER A 201 -13.82 16.74 -3.52
N LEU A 202 -12.97 17.77 -3.51
CA LEU A 202 -13.40 19.14 -3.22
C LEU A 202 -14.55 19.64 -4.11
N VAL A 203 -14.65 19.09 -5.34
CA VAL A 203 -15.69 19.44 -6.31
C VAL A 203 -17.04 18.79 -5.97
N LEU A 204 -17.01 17.59 -5.40
CA LEU A 204 -18.20 16.75 -5.25
C LEU A 204 -18.64 16.62 -3.79
N ASP A 205 -17.74 16.77 -2.84
CA ASP A 205 -17.96 16.60 -1.40
C ASP A 205 -18.11 17.96 -0.70
N PRO A 206 -19.02 18.05 0.29
CA PRO A 206 -19.13 19.24 1.13
C PRO A 206 -17.84 19.43 1.94
N HIS A 207 -17.41 20.68 2.08
CA HIS A 207 -16.24 21.02 2.91
C HIS A 207 -16.46 20.52 4.35
N PRO A 208 -15.45 19.93 5.03
CA PRO A 208 -15.61 19.38 6.38
C PRO A 208 -16.29 20.32 7.38
N ASP A 209 -16.02 21.63 7.29
CA ASP A 209 -16.63 22.66 8.16
C ASP A 209 -18.14 22.85 7.97
N THR A 210 -18.71 22.35 6.87
CA THR A 210 -20.15 22.42 6.59
C THR A 210 -20.92 21.23 7.17
N LEU A 211 -20.21 20.21 7.69
CA LEU A 211 -20.84 19.05 8.30
C LEU A 211 -21.48 19.42 9.65
N PRO A 212 -22.58 18.74 10.06
CA PRO A 212 -23.24 19.03 11.32
C PRO A 212 -22.28 18.92 12.53
N ASN A 213 -22.18 20.00 13.31
CA ASN A 213 -21.38 20.01 14.52
C ASN A 213 -22.01 19.09 15.58
N VAL A 214 -21.19 18.17 16.10
CA VAL A 214 -21.58 17.28 17.19
C VAL A 214 -21.63 18.08 18.50
N SER A 215 -22.49 17.66 19.44
CA SER A 215 -22.67 18.32 20.76
C SER A 215 -21.34 18.66 21.46
N ALA A 216 -21.33 19.82 22.14
CA ALA A 216 -20.16 20.37 22.82
C ALA A 216 -19.50 19.45 23.86
N ALA A 217 -20.24 18.46 24.38
CA ALA A 217 -19.69 17.44 25.28
C ALA A 217 -18.74 16.45 24.59
N ILE A 218 -18.95 16.18 23.30
CA ILE A 218 -18.12 15.31 22.47
C ILE A 218 -16.96 16.10 21.84
N THR A 219 -17.17 17.38 21.48
CA THR A 219 -16.11 18.23 20.89
C THR A 219 -14.95 18.49 21.84
N LYS A 220 -15.14 18.42 23.18
CA LYS A 220 -14.03 18.50 24.15
C LYS A 220 -12.92 17.46 23.91
N ARG A 221 -13.23 16.33 23.26
CA ARG A 221 -12.27 15.25 23.00
C ARG A 221 -11.52 15.38 21.68
N ASN A 222 -11.89 16.33 20.80
CA ASN A 222 -11.27 16.56 19.49
C ASN A 222 -10.98 15.25 18.72
N LEU A 223 -11.96 14.33 18.68
CA LEU A 223 -11.75 12.99 18.15
C LEU A 223 -11.41 13.02 16.66
N LYS A 224 -10.44 12.20 16.25
CA LYS A 224 -9.98 12.07 14.86
C LYS A 224 -9.89 10.60 14.49
N LEU A 225 -10.29 10.24 13.27
CA LEU A 225 -10.03 8.91 12.74
C LEU A 225 -8.53 8.75 12.52
N ARG A 226 -7.88 7.88 13.30
CA ARG A 226 -6.41 7.73 13.30
C ARG A 226 -5.95 6.41 12.69
N ASP A 227 -6.71 5.35 12.90
CA ASP A 227 -6.34 4.02 12.45
C ASP A 227 -7.57 3.29 11.89
N ALA A 228 -7.33 2.41 10.92
CA ALA A 228 -8.32 1.57 10.29
C ALA A 228 -7.77 0.15 10.11
N VAL A 229 -8.55 -0.85 10.48
CA VAL A 229 -8.29 -2.26 10.15
C VAL A 229 -9.29 -2.68 9.09
N LEU A 230 -8.79 -3.15 7.94
CA LEU A 230 -9.60 -3.57 6.81
C LEU A 230 -9.35 -5.06 6.56
N SER A 231 -10.38 -5.89 6.64
CA SER A 231 -10.24 -7.33 6.38
C SER A 231 -11.46 -7.91 5.68
N SER A 232 -11.22 -8.89 4.82
CA SER A 232 -12.24 -9.60 4.05
C SER A 232 -12.03 -11.12 4.07
N PHE A 233 -13.14 -11.87 4.13
CA PHE A 233 -13.18 -13.33 4.33
C PHE A 233 -14.22 -14.04 3.46
N HIS A 234 -14.43 -13.62 2.21
CA HIS A 234 -15.27 -14.36 1.29
C HIS A 234 -14.51 -15.49 0.58
N HIS A 235 -15.23 -16.56 0.27
CA HIS A 235 -14.69 -17.62 -0.59
C HIS A 235 -14.56 -17.11 -2.05
N ASN A 236 -13.47 -17.48 -2.72
CA ASN A 236 -13.20 -17.12 -4.13
C ASN A 236 -13.24 -15.62 -4.47
N GLU A 237 -12.81 -14.76 -3.54
CA GLU A 237 -12.72 -13.31 -3.75
C GLU A 237 -11.86 -12.93 -4.95
N VAL A 238 -12.36 -11.94 -5.70
CA VAL A 238 -11.54 -11.23 -6.67
C VAL A 238 -10.54 -10.36 -5.91
N LYS A 239 -9.26 -10.62 -6.13
CA LYS A 239 -8.15 -9.90 -5.51
C LYS A 239 -7.01 -9.65 -6.49
N PHE A 240 -6.13 -8.74 -6.10
CA PHE A 240 -4.80 -8.64 -6.65
C PHE A 240 -3.79 -8.51 -5.51
N SER A 241 -2.80 -9.40 -5.47
CA SER A 241 -1.91 -9.54 -4.31
C SER A 241 -2.73 -9.85 -3.04
N GLU A 242 -2.69 -8.97 -2.04
CA GLU A 242 -3.43 -9.04 -0.77
C GLU A 242 -4.65 -8.11 -0.73
N LEU A 243 -4.93 -7.35 -1.80
CA LEU A 243 -6.08 -6.44 -1.86
C LEU A 243 -7.26 -7.12 -2.54
N THR A 244 -8.33 -7.33 -1.78
CA THR A 244 -9.66 -7.66 -2.31
C THR A 244 -10.35 -6.40 -2.82
N ILE A 245 -11.37 -6.54 -3.68
CA ILE A 245 -12.07 -5.38 -4.27
C ILE A 245 -12.68 -4.47 -3.20
N ASP A 246 -13.29 -5.05 -2.17
CA ASP A 246 -13.97 -4.33 -1.11
C ASP A 246 -12.98 -3.63 -0.16
N THR A 247 -11.89 -4.30 0.25
CA THR A 247 -10.82 -3.68 1.04
C THR A 247 -10.08 -2.61 0.25
N PHE A 248 -9.89 -2.79 -1.06
CA PHE A 248 -9.37 -1.75 -1.94
C PHE A 248 -10.30 -0.53 -1.94
N ARG A 249 -11.62 -0.71 -2.10
CA ARG A 249 -12.59 0.39 -2.09
C ARG A 249 -12.60 1.11 -0.74
N MET A 250 -12.62 0.39 0.37
CA MET A 250 -12.52 0.98 1.71
C MET A 250 -11.20 1.72 1.91
N LEU A 251 -10.08 1.19 1.40
CA LEU A 251 -8.81 1.88 1.39
C LEU A 251 -8.92 3.21 0.62
N GLN A 252 -9.55 3.22 -0.56
CA GLN A 252 -9.79 4.44 -1.34
C GLN A 252 -10.68 5.44 -0.58
N CYS A 253 -11.74 5.00 0.11
CA CYS A 253 -12.61 5.89 0.89
C CYS A 253 -11.90 6.59 2.06
N LEU A 254 -10.81 6.00 2.56
CA LEU A 254 -10.05 6.48 3.71
C LEU A 254 -8.80 7.29 3.30
N GLU A 255 -8.68 7.64 2.03
CA GLU A 255 -7.63 8.54 1.52
C GLU A 255 -8.23 9.93 1.28
N TRP A 256 -7.72 10.90 2.03
CA TRP A 256 -7.78 12.32 1.66
C TRP A 256 -6.91 12.53 0.43
N GLU A 257 -7.35 13.41 -0.46
CA GLU A 257 -6.79 13.54 -1.81
C GLU A 257 -5.28 13.82 -1.82
N PRO A 258 -4.57 13.19 -2.78
CA PRO A 258 -3.84 13.97 -3.79
C PRO A 258 -4.10 13.53 -5.25
N SER A 259 -5.07 12.64 -5.42
CA SER A 259 -5.19 11.77 -6.57
C SER A 259 -6.30 12.22 -7.51
N GLY A 260 -6.00 13.16 -8.39
CA GLY A 260 -6.91 13.45 -9.48
C GLY A 260 -6.44 14.64 -10.31
N LEU A 261 -6.51 14.48 -11.63
CA LEU A 261 -6.35 15.56 -12.62
C LEU A 261 -7.33 16.74 -12.44
N PHE A 262 -8.23 16.67 -11.46
CA PHE A 262 -9.21 17.71 -11.14
C PHE A 262 -8.57 18.92 -10.44
N TYR A 263 -7.40 18.76 -9.83
CA TYR A 263 -6.57 19.87 -9.34
C TYR A 263 -5.55 20.33 -10.40
N GLN A 264 -5.87 20.21 -11.69
CA GLN A 264 -5.21 21.05 -12.69
C GLN A 264 -5.72 22.48 -12.47
N SER A 265 -5.18 23.13 -11.44
CA SER A 265 -5.44 24.52 -11.16
C SER A 265 -5.19 25.29 -12.44
N THR A 266 -6.22 26.05 -12.81
CA THR A 266 -6.26 27.09 -13.81
C THR A 266 -5.14 28.14 -13.66
N ALA A 267 -4.26 28.02 -12.65
CA ALA A 267 -3.05 28.81 -12.45
C ALA A 267 -1.94 28.62 -13.52
N SER A 268 -1.99 27.59 -14.37
CA SER A 268 -0.98 27.40 -15.44
C SER A 268 -1.29 28.12 -16.77
N LYS A 269 -2.33 28.97 -16.83
CA LYS A 269 -2.69 29.73 -18.05
C LYS A 269 -2.20 31.19 -18.08
N LEU A 270 -1.21 31.57 -17.28
CA LEU A 270 -0.57 32.88 -17.41
C LEU A 270 0.95 32.82 -17.29
N SER A 271 1.60 32.15 -18.24
CA SER A 271 2.98 32.48 -18.62
C SER A 271 3.23 32.08 -20.07
N HIS A 272 3.06 33.03 -20.97
CA HIS A 272 3.63 32.96 -22.31
C HIS A 272 5.15 33.01 -22.18
N ASN A 273 5.84 31.94 -22.60
CA ASN A 273 6.86 31.98 -23.65
C ASN A 273 7.47 30.59 -23.89
N GLY A 274 7.68 30.28 -25.16
CA GLY A 274 7.90 28.92 -25.67
C GLY A 274 9.23 28.28 -25.28
N ALA A 275 9.15 27.02 -24.88
CA ALA A 275 10.12 25.98 -25.19
C ALA A 275 9.41 24.62 -25.04
N THR A 276 9.43 23.80 -26.09
CA THR A 276 8.97 22.41 -26.05
C THR A 276 9.90 21.58 -25.16
N GLY A 277 9.54 21.47 -23.88
CA GLY A 277 10.17 20.58 -22.91
C GLY A 277 9.09 19.76 -22.22
N VAL A 278 9.26 18.44 -22.18
CA VAL A 278 8.39 17.50 -21.46
C VAL A 278 8.18 18.02 -20.04
N THR A 279 6.96 18.45 -19.73
CA THR A 279 6.57 19.02 -18.46
C THR A 279 6.82 17.98 -17.37
N ARG A 280 7.87 18.15 -16.55
CA ARG A 280 7.98 17.44 -15.28
C ARG A 280 6.80 17.89 -14.43
N ILE A 281 5.77 17.06 -14.35
CA ILE A 281 4.68 17.24 -13.38
C ILE A 281 5.34 17.18 -12.00
N ASN A 282 5.32 18.30 -11.25
CA ASN A 282 5.81 18.35 -9.88
C ASN A 282 4.81 17.62 -8.97
N TYR A 283 4.91 16.30 -8.93
CA TYR A 283 4.07 15.46 -8.07
C TYR A 283 4.15 15.83 -6.58
N SER A 284 5.16 16.60 -6.13
CA SER A 284 5.35 16.98 -4.73
C SER A 284 4.67 18.29 -4.31
N GLN A 285 4.24 19.16 -5.23
CA GLN A 285 3.68 20.49 -4.89
C GLN A 285 2.15 20.59 -4.99
N ASP A 286 1.47 19.62 -5.61
CA ASP A 286 0.02 19.68 -5.87
C ASP A 286 -0.85 18.88 -4.86
N ILE A 287 -0.31 18.43 -3.73
CA ILE A 287 -0.80 17.19 -3.09
C ILE A 287 -1.46 17.31 -1.71
N ALA A 288 -1.43 18.44 -1.01
CA ALA A 288 -2.16 18.52 0.27
C ALA A 288 -2.72 19.92 0.50
N ASP A 289 -4.04 20.01 0.46
CA ASP A 289 -4.73 21.11 1.14
C ASP A 289 -4.43 20.98 2.65
N PRO A 290 -3.70 21.95 3.25
CA PRO A 290 -3.30 21.88 4.66
C PRO A 290 -4.50 21.96 5.60
N THR A 291 -5.69 22.30 5.09
CA THR A 291 -6.94 22.30 5.86
C THR A 291 -7.55 20.91 6.00
N LEU A 292 -7.14 19.94 5.15
CA LEU A 292 -7.66 18.58 5.23
C LEU A 292 -7.03 17.80 6.39
N PRO A 293 -7.79 16.89 7.03
CA PRO A 293 -7.25 16.01 8.05
C PRO A 293 -6.16 15.08 7.50
N THR A 294 -5.30 14.61 8.40
CA THR A 294 -4.34 13.54 8.06
C THR A 294 -5.07 12.23 7.75
N ASN A 295 -4.55 11.47 6.79
CA ASN A 295 -5.02 10.11 6.51
C ASN A 295 -4.94 9.22 7.76
N PRO A 296 -5.97 8.39 8.02
CA PRO A 296 -5.83 7.31 8.99
C PRO A 296 -4.86 6.25 8.47
N ARG A 297 -4.08 5.68 9.39
CA ARG A 297 -3.21 4.54 9.13
C ARG A 297 -4.06 3.31 8.83
N LYS A 298 -3.68 2.51 7.84
CA LYS A 298 -4.50 1.39 7.33
C LYS A 298 -3.76 0.06 7.50
N ALA A 299 -4.29 -0.83 8.31
CA ALA A 299 -3.85 -2.22 8.39
C ALA A 299 -4.79 -3.08 7.54
N VAL A 300 -4.35 -3.45 6.33
CA VAL A 300 -5.09 -4.36 5.45
C VAL A 300 -4.67 -5.79 5.75
N LEU A 301 -5.63 -6.64 6.09
CA LEU A 301 -5.39 -8.04 6.47
C LEU A 301 -6.16 -8.95 5.49
N TYR A 302 -5.41 -9.71 4.68
CA TYR A 302 -5.99 -10.71 3.80
C TYR A 302 -6.08 -12.06 4.50
N ARG A 303 -7.31 -12.51 4.78
CA ARG A 303 -7.62 -13.79 5.45
C ARG A 303 -6.73 -14.09 6.68
N PRO A 304 -6.63 -13.18 7.67
CA PRO A 304 -5.89 -13.45 8.89
C PRO A 304 -6.55 -14.57 9.71
N SER A 305 -5.76 -15.31 10.50
CA SER A 305 -6.36 -16.12 11.56
C SER A 305 -7.06 -15.22 12.59
N LEU A 306 -8.03 -15.76 13.34
CA LEU A 306 -8.68 -15.01 14.43
C LEU A 306 -7.65 -14.46 15.41
N THR A 307 -6.66 -15.28 15.81
CA THR A 307 -5.59 -14.87 16.71
C THR A 307 -4.74 -13.73 16.14
N HIS A 308 -4.43 -13.77 14.84
CA HIS A 308 -3.69 -12.69 14.18
C HIS A 308 -4.50 -11.41 14.14
N PHE A 309 -5.79 -11.50 13.77
CA PHE A 309 -6.70 -10.35 13.73
C PHE A 309 -6.84 -9.67 15.10
N ILE A 310 -7.08 -10.45 16.16
CA ILE A 310 -7.18 -9.93 17.54
C ILE A 310 -5.85 -9.32 18.01
N ALA A 311 -4.71 -9.92 17.66
CA ALA A 311 -3.39 -9.36 17.99
C ALA A 311 -3.14 -8.01 17.30
N VAL A 312 -3.56 -7.85 16.04
CA VAL A 312 -3.47 -6.58 15.31
C VAL A 312 -4.38 -5.53 15.96
N LEU A 313 -5.63 -5.87 16.27
CA LEU A 313 -6.55 -4.97 16.97
C LEU A 313 -5.99 -4.52 18.32
N ALA A 314 -5.47 -5.44 19.12
CA ALA A 314 -4.87 -5.14 20.41
C ALA A 314 -3.69 -4.18 20.28
N THR A 315 -2.78 -4.46 19.34
CA THR A 315 -1.61 -3.62 19.07
C THR A 315 -2.04 -2.19 18.69
N ILE A 316 -3.00 -2.05 17.77
CA ILE A 316 -3.46 -0.75 17.31
C ILE A 316 -4.19 -0.01 18.44
N CYS A 317 -5.05 -0.68 19.21
CA CYS A 317 -5.77 -0.10 20.35
C CYS A 317 -4.85 0.38 21.48
N GLU A 318 -3.76 -0.34 21.73
CA GLU A 318 -2.74 0.04 22.71
C GLU A 318 -1.99 1.30 22.25
N GLU A 319 -1.62 1.35 20.97
CA GLU A 319 -0.89 2.48 20.37
C GLU A 319 -1.79 3.68 19.99
N LEU A 320 -3.12 3.54 20.06
CA LEU A 320 -4.09 4.57 19.67
C LEU A 320 -4.01 5.79 20.63
N PRO A 321 -3.87 7.03 20.11
CA PRO A 321 -3.82 8.22 20.95
C PRO A 321 -5.18 8.50 21.61
N SER A 322 -5.20 9.38 22.63
CA SER A 322 -6.41 9.68 23.40
C SER A 322 -7.52 10.36 22.58
N ASP A 323 -7.16 11.04 21.50
CA ASP A 323 -8.06 11.65 20.51
C ASP A 323 -8.41 10.68 19.36
N GLY A 324 -7.88 9.46 19.37
CA GLY A 324 -8.01 8.52 18.25
C GLY A 324 -9.33 7.76 18.22
N ILE A 325 -9.90 7.66 17.02
CA ILE A 325 -10.93 6.68 16.67
C ILE A 325 -10.26 5.58 15.84
N LEU A 326 -10.59 4.33 16.17
CA LEU A 326 -10.28 3.15 15.37
C LEU A 326 -11.49 2.80 14.50
N LEU A 327 -11.29 2.66 13.19
CA LEU A 327 -12.27 2.02 12.30
C LEU A 327 -11.92 0.56 12.11
N VAL A 328 -12.91 -0.32 12.16
CA VAL A 328 -12.76 -1.74 11.81
C VAL A 328 -13.79 -2.04 10.72
N TYR A 329 -13.29 -2.40 9.55
CA TYR A 329 -14.08 -2.91 8.45
C TYR A 329 -13.85 -4.41 8.32
N LEU A 330 -14.94 -5.16 8.41
CA LEU A 330 -14.96 -6.61 8.25
C LEU A 330 -16.02 -7.01 7.25
N SER A 331 -15.58 -7.64 6.17
CA SER A 331 -16.46 -8.29 5.19
C SER A 331 -16.24 -9.80 5.21
N ALA A 332 -17.31 -10.58 5.17
CA ALA A 332 -17.19 -12.04 5.20
C ALA A 332 -18.44 -12.73 4.65
N SER A 333 -18.27 -13.90 4.03
CA SER A 333 -19.39 -14.77 3.65
C SER A 333 -19.67 -15.79 4.75
N GLY A 334 -20.95 -15.96 5.10
CA GLY A 334 -21.41 -17.05 5.96
C GLY A 334 -21.65 -16.65 7.42
N SER A 335 -22.45 -17.48 8.09
CA SER A 335 -22.85 -17.36 9.49
C SER A 335 -22.61 -18.70 10.19
N CYS A 336 -22.02 -18.72 11.39
CA CYS A 336 -22.09 -19.93 12.23
C CYS A 336 -23.54 -20.00 12.80
N GLY A 337 -24.21 -21.17 12.68
CA GLY A 337 -25.68 -21.39 12.64
C GLY A 337 -26.56 -20.73 13.74
N ALA A 338 -27.82 -20.40 13.50
CA ALA A 338 -28.97 -21.24 13.11
C ALA A 338 -29.43 -22.29 14.15
N ALA A 339 -29.09 -22.10 15.43
CA ALA A 339 -29.88 -22.61 16.56
C ALA A 339 -30.50 -21.41 17.28
N GLN A 340 -31.78 -21.48 17.66
CA GLN A 340 -32.65 -20.34 17.96
C GLN A 340 -32.23 -19.39 19.12
N ASN A 341 -31.04 -19.54 19.72
CA ASN A 341 -30.58 -18.72 20.84
C ASN A 341 -29.07 -18.35 20.85
N GLU A 342 -28.29 -18.69 19.81
CA GLU A 342 -26.86 -18.35 19.80
C GLU A 342 -26.60 -16.95 19.18
N PRO A 343 -25.75 -16.12 19.79
CA PRO A 343 -25.39 -14.82 19.22
C PRO A 343 -24.68 -15.03 17.88
N GLY A 344 -25.21 -14.38 16.84
CA GLY A 344 -24.65 -14.47 15.51
C GLY A 344 -23.18 -14.05 15.45
N CYS A 345 -22.35 -14.84 14.76
CA CYS A 345 -20.92 -14.59 14.57
C CYS A 345 -20.51 -14.69 13.10
N ILE A 346 -19.32 -14.21 12.80
CA ILE A 346 -18.74 -14.17 11.44
C ILE A 346 -17.64 -15.22 11.34
N LEU A 347 -17.65 -16.04 10.29
CA LEU A 347 -16.65 -17.09 10.09
C LEU A 347 -15.41 -16.57 9.35
N PHE A 348 -14.24 -16.71 9.97
CA PHE A 348 -12.91 -16.45 9.39
C PHE A 348 -12.35 -17.71 8.73
N GLY A 349 -13.13 -18.32 7.82
CA GLY A 349 -12.74 -19.49 7.03
C GLY A 349 -12.21 -20.73 7.80
N PRO A 350 -11.93 -21.83 7.08
CA PRO A 350 -11.27 -22.99 7.68
C PRO A 350 -9.76 -22.73 7.76
N HIS A 351 -9.22 -22.67 8.98
CA HIS A 351 -7.80 -22.95 9.22
C HIS A 351 -7.71 -24.40 9.71
N GLY A 352 -6.75 -25.17 9.18
CA GLY A 352 -6.66 -26.63 9.32
C GLY A 352 -6.44 -27.19 10.73
N ASP A 353 -6.77 -26.46 11.78
CA ASP A 353 -6.44 -26.76 13.18
C ASP A 353 -7.68 -27.10 14.06
N GLY A 354 -8.81 -27.47 13.45
CA GLY A 354 -9.96 -28.05 14.14
C GLY A 354 -10.74 -27.14 15.11
N GLY A 355 -10.28 -25.91 15.37
CA GLY A 355 -10.96 -24.91 16.18
C GLY A 355 -11.96 -24.06 15.38
N SER A 356 -13.00 -23.54 16.06
CA SER A 356 -13.93 -22.56 15.47
C SER A 356 -13.22 -21.22 15.25
N ASN A 357 -12.98 -20.83 14.00
CA ASN A 357 -12.50 -19.50 13.64
C ASN A 357 -13.68 -18.56 13.41
N CYS A 358 -14.60 -18.41 14.36
CA CYS A 358 -15.67 -17.41 14.26
C CYS A 358 -15.29 -16.20 15.15
N ILE A 359 -15.55 -14.98 14.68
CA ILE A 359 -15.50 -13.77 15.51
C ILE A 359 -16.90 -13.42 15.99
N TYR A 360 -17.04 -13.25 17.30
CA TYR A 360 -18.29 -12.93 17.98
C TYR A 360 -18.36 -11.44 18.31
N PRO A 361 -19.57 -10.87 18.47
CA PRO A 361 -19.71 -9.50 18.96
C PRO A 361 -18.98 -9.24 20.29
N SER A 362 -18.92 -10.25 21.17
CA SER A 362 -18.21 -10.17 22.46
C SER A 362 -16.70 -9.98 22.32
N ASP A 363 -16.09 -10.43 21.23
CA ASP A 363 -14.64 -10.30 21.01
C ASP A 363 -14.22 -8.85 20.79
N PHE A 364 -15.18 -7.97 20.44
CA PHE A 364 -14.94 -6.54 20.33
C PHE A 364 -15.00 -5.79 21.66
N LEU A 365 -15.63 -6.37 22.70
CA LEU A 365 -15.84 -5.70 23.99
C LEU A 365 -14.53 -5.16 24.61
N PRO A 366 -13.40 -5.89 24.62
CA PRO A 366 -12.15 -5.35 25.17
C PRO A 366 -11.66 -4.06 24.48
N PHE A 367 -11.94 -3.92 23.19
CA PHE A 367 -11.50 -2.80 22.35
C PHE A 367 -12.44 -1.59 22.42
N THR A 368 -13.62 -1.76 23.01
CA THR A 368 -14.58 -0.66 23.19
C THR A 368 -14.18 0.37 24.25
N ARG A 369 -13.09 0.13 24.98
CA ARG A 369 -12.48 1.12 25.88
C ARG A 369 -11.89 2.32 25.13
N ARG A 370 -11.73 2.20 23.81
CA ARG A 370 -11.35 3.28 22.89
C ARG A 370 -12.53 3.59 21.95
N PRO A 371 -12.63 4.83 21.42
CA PRO A 371 -13.60 5.14 20.37
C PRO A 371 -13.43 4.21 19.16
N LEU A 372 -14.45 3.42 18.87
CA LEU A 372 -14.45 2.38 17.84
C LEU A 372 -15.63 2.61 16.88
N LEU A 373 -15.34 2.62 15.58
CA LEU A 373 -16.31 2.60 14.50
C LEU A 373 -16.24 1.23 13.82
N LEU A 374 -17.28 0.43 13.97
CA LEU A 374 -17.35 -0.92 13.41
C LEU A 374 -18.26 -0.92 12.18
N VAL A 375 -17.74 -1.39 11.04
CA VAL A 375 -18.45 -1.62 9.79
C VAL A 375 -18.40 -3.12 9.51
N ILE A 376 -19.54 -3.79 9.65
CA ILE A 376 -19.71 -5.21 9.36
C ILE A 376 -20.51 -5.35 8.07
N ASP A 377 -19.85 -5.84 7.02
CA ASP A 377 -20.44 -6.19 5.73
C ASP A 377 -20.67 -7.71 5.68
N ASN A 378 -21.80 -8.13 6.26
CA ASN A 378 -22.18 -9.53 6.40
C ASN A 378 -23.69 -9.63 6.69
N ASP A 379 -24.35 -10.67 6.17
CA ASP A 379 -25.79 -10.91 6.36
C ASP A 379 -26.22 -10.99 7.85
N ASN A 380 -25.30 -11.35 8.74
CA ASN A 380 -25.51 -11.48 10.18
C ASN A 380 -25.12 -10.22 10.98
N SER A 381 -24.90 -9.10 10.31
CA SER A 381 -24.48 -7.83 10.93
C SER A 381 -25.42 -7.33 12.05
N LYS A 382 -26.69 -7.75 12.01
CA LYS A 382 -27.70 -7.46 13.06
C LYS A 382 -27.30 -7.96 14.45
N ALA A 383 -26.59 -9.10 14.55
CA ALA A 383 -26.13 -9.63 15.82
C ALA A 383 -25.12 -8.69 16.51
N PHE A 384 -24.25 -8.05 15.73
CA PHE A 384 -23.25 -7.10 16.23
C PHE A 384 -23.90 -5.80 16.71
N LYS A 385 -25.01 -5.37 16.10
CA LYS A 385 -25.76 -4.20 16.55
C LYS A 385 -26.36 -4.40 17.95
N ALA A 386 -27.06 -5.51 18.17
CA ALA A 386 -27.78 -5.76 19.43
C ALA A 386 -26.84 -5.90 20.64
N SER A 387 -25.69 -6.54 20.47
CA SER A 387 -24.74 -6.77 21.56
C SER A 387 -23.91 -5.55 21.95
N LEU A 388 -23.74 -4.58 21.04
CA LEU A 388 -22.87 -3.42 21.27
C LEU A 388 -23.63 -2.14 21.68
N THR A 389 -24.96 -2.08 21.56
CA THR A 389 -25.75 -0.87 21.85
C THR A 389 -25.77 -0.41 23.32
N THR A 390 -25.27 -1.20 24.27
CA THR A 390 -25.23 -0.83 25.71
C THR A 390 -24.02 0.04 26.08
N SER A 391 -23.09 0.26 25.16
CA SER A 391 -21.94 1.13 25.36
C SER A 391 -21.97 2.29 24.37
N SER A 392 -21.48 3.47 24.79
CA SER A 392 -21.65 4.74 24.10
C SER A 392 -20.97 4.78 22.72
N PHE A 393 -21.63 4.31 21.65
CA PHE A 393 -21.02 4.20 20.31
C PHE A 393 -21.78 4.91 19.19
N ILE A 394 -21.04 5.13 18.10
CA ILE A 394 -21.58 5.27 16.75
C ILE A 394 -21.38 3.92 16.06
N SER A 395 -22.42 3.09 16.03
CA SER A 395 -22.44 1.82 15.29
C SER A 395 -23.14 2.08 13.96
N LEU A 396 -22.39 2.01 12.85
CA LEU A 396 -22.93 2.05 11.50
C LEU A 396 -22.80 0.66 10.90
N VAL A 397 -23.82 -0.16 11.12
CA VAL A 397 -24.04 -1.40 10.39
C VAL A 397 -24.67 -1.03 9.05
N PHE A 398 -23.96 -1.25 7.94
CA PHE A 398 -24.52 -1.11 6.60
C PHE A 398 -24.90 -2.48 6.03
N VAL A 399 -26.16 -2.53 5.60
CA VAL A 399 -26.93 -3.50 4.79
C VAL A 399 -26.63 -4.97 4.99
#